data_AF-A0A960D046-F1
#
_entry.id   AF-A0A960D046-F1
#
_cell.length_a   1.000
_cell.length_b   1.000
_cell.length_c   1.000
_cell.angle_alpha   90.00
_cell.angle_beta   90.00
_cell.angle_gamma   90.00
#
_symmetry.space_group_name_H-M   'P 1'
#
loop_
_entity.id
_entity.type
_entity.pdbx_description
1 polymer ?
#
loop_
_entity_poly.entity_id
_entity_poly.type
_entity_poly.pdbx_seq_one_letter_code
_entity_poly.pdbx_strand_id
1 'polypeptide(L)'
;MTTPARTWQCLGVPIDCVAQPGGTELAPDSLRHAGVGDGHRLIDLGDTRSRLRDPVRDCETGVVAGEDVVGLTAELRERIAGRPEPRLPLLVLGG
;
A
#
# COMPACT_ATOMS: atom_id res chain seq x y z
N MET A 1 -13.62 30.37 -6.16
CA MET A 1 -14.42 29.15 -5.92
C MET A 1 -13.49 28.04 -5.48
N THR A 2 -13.57 27.63 -4.22
CA THR A 2 -12.87 26.45 -3.71
C THR A 2 -13.67 25.21 -4.09
N THR A 3 -13.06 24.25 -4.78
CA THR A 3 -13.67 22.95 -5.07
C THR A 3 -14.14 22.32 -3.75
N PRO A 4 -15.38 21.79 -3.67
CA PRO A 4 -15.85 21.15 -2.45
C PRO A 4 -14.89 20.02 -2.05
N ALA A 5 -14.48 20.00 -0.79
CA ALA A 5 -13.51 19.03 -0.29
C ALA A 5 -14.09 17.60 -0.39
N ARG A 6 -13.48 16.77 -1.23
CA ARG A 6 -13.92 15.39 -1.49
C ARG A 6 -13.48 14.46 -0.36
N THR A 7 -14.29 13.45 -0.02
CA THR A 7 -13.90 12.33 0.84
C THR A 7 -13.06 11.33 0.05
N TRP A 8 -12.00 10.79 0.67
CA TRP A 8 -11.07 9.83 0.09
C TRP A 8 -11.06 8.54 0.91
N GLN A 9 -10.65 7.45 0.27
CA GLN A 9 -10.25 6.23 0.97
C GLN A 9 -8.74 6.08 0.88
N CYS A 10 -8.12 5.48 1.89
CA CYS A 10 -6.67 5.29 1.96
C CYS A 10 -6.33 3.82 2.16
N LEU A 11 -5.33 3.34 1.42
CA LEU A 11 -4.83 1.97 1.52
C LEU A 11 -3.30 2.01 1.58
N GLY A 12 -2.71 1.48 2.64
CA GLY A 12 -1.25 1.32 2.68
C GLY A 12 -0.81 0.05 1.96
N VAL A 13 0.30 0.17 1.23
CA VAL A 13 0.97 -0.90 0.51
C VAL A 13 2.46 -0.84 0.87
N PRO A 14 2.85 -1.45 2.01
CA PRO A 14 4.21 -1.50 2.54
C PRO A 14 5.11 -2.47 1.71
N ILE A 15 5.51 -2.07 0.52
CA ILE A 15 6.28 -2.85 -0.47
C ILE A 15 7.72 -2.34 -0.67
N ASP A 16 8.68 -2.95 0.00
CA ASP A 16 10.10 -2.65 -0.24
C ASP A 16 10.77 -3.66 -1.19
N CYS A 17 11.39 -3.16 -2.26
CA CYS A 17 12.08 -3.96 -3.28
C CYS A 17 13.39 -4.61 -2.82
N VAL A 18 13.87 -4.33 -1.61
CA VAL A 18 15.06 -5.02 -1.04
C VAL A 18 14.72 -6.37 -0.38
N ALA A 19 13.42 -6.70 -0.24
CA ALA A 19 12.94 -7.94 0.37
C ALA A 19 13.54 -8.26 1.75
N GLN A 20 13.82 -7.21 2.52
CA GLN A 20 14.26 -7.28 3.91
C GLN A 20 13.45 -6.30 4.76
N PRO A 21 13.34 -6.52 6.08
CA PRO A 21 12.66 -5.58 6.96
C PRO A 21 13.32 -4.19 6.95
N GLY A 22 12.49 -3.16 6.89
CA GLY A 22 12.91 -1.76 6.90
C GLY A 22 12.71 -1.06 5.55
N GLY A 23 13.34 0.10 5.42
CA GLY A 23 13.31 0.92 4.20
C GLY A 23 11.93 1.49 3.92
N THR A 24 11.47 1.34 2.67
CA THR A 24 10.28 2.05 2.21
C THR A 24 8.99 1.45 2.77
N GLU A 25 9.01 0.20 3.26
CA GLU A 25 7.82 -0.46 3.85
C GLU A 25 7.30 0.26 5.11
N LEU A 26 8.11 1.14 5.69
CA LEU A 26 7.78 1.99 6.84
C LEU A 26 7.04 3.27 6.44
N ALA A 27 6.98 3.60 5.14
CA ALA A 27 6.39 4.83 4.64
C ALA A 27 4.89 4.95 4.94
N PRO A 28 4.03 3.91 4.79
CA PRO A 28 2.61 4.04 5.10
C PRO A 28 2.36 4.44 6.56
N ASP A 29 3.08 3.85 7.51
CA ASP A 29 2.97 4.21 8.93
C ASP A 29 3.55 5.61 9.20
N SER A 30 4.71 5.92 8.62
CA SER A 30 5.34 7.23 8.78
C SER A 30 4.48 8.38 8.24
N LEU A 31 3.79 8.17 7.11
CA LEU A 31 2.87 9.13 6.52
C LEU A 31 1.64 9.35 7.40
N ARG A 32 1.07 8.28 7.98
CA ARG A 32 0.00 8.39 8.97
C ARG A 32 0.46 9.14 10.20
N HIS A 33 1.65 8.83 10.71
CA HIS A 33 2.24 9.54 11.85
C HIS A 33 2.47 11.03 11.57
N ALA A 34 2.75 11.38 10.31
CA ALA A 34 2.87 12.77 9.85
C ALA A 34 1.51 13.47 9.61
N GLY A 35 0.40 12.78 9.87
CA GLY A 35 -0.96 13.33 9.80
C GLY A 35 -1.69 13.08 8.48
N VAL A 36 -1.17 12.22 7.61
CA VAL A 36 -1.93 11.72 6.45
C VAL A 36 -3.10 10.88 6.98
N GLY A 37 -4.29 11.47 7.01
CA GLY A 37 -5.52 10.83 7.46
C GLY A 37 -6.18 11.42 8.68
N ASP A 38 -5.55 12.39 9.33
CA ASP A 38 -6.11 13.07 10.51
C ASP A 38 -7.34 13.94 10.19
N GLY A 39 -7.63 14.17 8.91
CA GLY A 39 -8.84 14.87 8.48
C GLY A 39 -10.06 13.95 8.41
N HIS A 40 -11.24 14.45 8.82
CA HIS A 40 -12.56 13.77 8.71
C HIS A 40 -12.97 13.31 7.30
N ARG A 41 -12.12 13.51 6.28
CA ARG A 41 -12.37 13.20 4.88
C ARG A 41 -11.47 12.08 4.35
N LEU A 42 -10.79 11.32 5.21
CA LEU A 42 -10.06 10.11 4.83
C LEU A 42 -10.61 8.89 5.56
N ILE A 43 -11.00 7.86 4.82
CA ILE A 43 -11.39 6.55 5.35
C ILE A 43 -10.17 5.64 5.23
N ASP A 44 -9.52 5.32 6.34
CA ASP A 44 -8.39 4.40 6.36
C ASP A 44 -8.87 2.94 6.24
N LEU A 45 -8.35 2.24 5.22
CA LEU A 45 -8.59 0.82 4.96
C LEU A 45 -7.47 -0.07 5.51
N GLY A 46 -6.50 0.52 6.23
CA GLY A 46 -5.31 -0.15 6.76
C GLY A 46 -4.35 -0.58 5.65
N ASP A 47 -3.45 -1.51 5.98
CA ASP A 47 -2.34 -1.93 5.11
C ASP A 47 -2.52 -3.33 4.54
N THR A 48 -1.95 -3.57 3.35
CA THR A 48 -1.83 -4.94 2.85
C THR A 48 -0.97 -5.74 3.83
N ARG A 49 -1.26 -7.03 3.97
CA ARG A 49 -0.61 -7.94 4.90
C ARG A 49 0.68 -8.48 4.34
N SER A 50 0.70 -8.74 3.04
CA SER A 50 1.87 -9.26 2.33
C SER A 50 3.05 -8.31 2.45
N ARG A 51 4.25 -8.89 2.53
CA ARG A 51 5.54 -8.18 2.56
C ARG A 51 6.52 -8.97 1.69
N LEU A 52 7.51 -8.29 1.13
CA LEU A 52 8.60 -8.94 0.41
C LEU A 52 9.63 -9.40 1.46
N ARG A 53 9.86 -10.71 1.53
CA ARG A 53 10.67 -11.33 2.60
C ARG A 53 11.65 -12.39 2.11
N ASP A 54 11.66 -12.71 0.82
CA ASP A 54 12.71 -13.54 0.22
C ASP A 54 13.81 -12.68 -0.42
N PRO A 55 14.99 -12.52 0.23
CA PRO A 55 16.09 -11.73 -0.31
C PRO A 55 16.90 -12.48 -1.38
N VAL A 56 16.59 -13.76 -1.65
CA VAL A 56 17.33 -14.56 -2.63
C VAL A 56 16.97 -14.10 -4.03
N ARG A 57 18.01 -13.83 -4.82
CA ARG A 57 17.84 -13.52 -6.24
C ARG A 57 17.67 -14.81 -7.02
N ASP A 58 16.54 -14.94 -7.69
CA ASP A 58 16.29 -16.05 -8.61
C ASP A 58 17.37 -16.06 -9.72
N CYS A 59 17.93 -17.24 -9.99
CA CYS A 59 19.10 -17.36 -10.87
C CYS A 59 18.73 -17.29 -12.37
N GLU A 60 17.49 -17.59 -12.73
CA GLU A 60 17.02 -17.57 -14.12
C GLU A 60 16.50 -16.17 -14.52
N THR A 61 15.73 -15.54 -13.65
CA THR A 61 15.02 -14.27 -13.90
C THR A 61 15.74 -13.05 -13.31
N GLY A 62 16.61 -13.27 -12.32
CA GLY A 62 17.25 -12.18 -11.58
C GLY A 62 16.31 -11.42 -10.65
N VAL A 63 15.07 -11.86 -10.45
CA VAL A 63 14.09 -11.20 -9.57
C VAL A 63 14.28 -11.65 -8.12
N VAL A 64 14.07 -10.74 -7.18
CA VAL A 64 14.06 -11.01 -5.74
C VAL A 64 12.60 -11.00 -5.28
N ALA A 65 12.20 -11.94 -4.43
CA ALA A 65 10.85 -12.04 -3.87
C ALA A 65 9.72 -12.02 -4.91
N GLY A 66 9.93 -12.67 -6.07
CA GLY A 66 8.97 -12.64 -7.19
C GLY A 66 7.58 -13.16 -6.80
N GLU A 67 7.51 -14.25 -6.03
CA GLU A 67 6.25 -14.78 -5.52
C GLU A 67 5.55 -13.83 -4.54
N ASP A 68 6.31 -13.14 -3.67
CA ASP A 68 5.77 -12.15 -2.74
C ASP A 68 5.17 -10.95 -3.49
N VAL A 69 5.81 -10.50 -4.58
CA VAL A 69 5.29 -9.44 -5.45
C VAL A 69 3.96 -9.87 -6.08
N VAL A 70 3.86 -11.11 -6.57
CA VAL A 70 2.61 -11.65 -7.12
C VAL A 70 1.53 -11.72 -6.03
N GLY A 71 1.86 -12.21 -4.84
CA GLY A 71 0.93 -12.28 -3.70
C GLY A 71 0.43 -10.90 -3.27
N LEU A 72 1.34 -9.94 -3.11
CA LEU A 72 1.00 -8.57 -2.72
C LEU A 72 0.14 -7.87 -3.77
N THR A 73 0.45 -8.02 -5.05
CA THR A 73 -0.36 -7.41 -6.13
C THR A 73 -1.73 -8.06 -6.25
N ALA A 74 -1.87 -9.36 -6.01
CA ALA A 74 -3.15 -10.04 -5.91
C ALA A 74 -3.99 -9.53 -4.73
N GLU A 75 -3.39 -9.42 -3.54
CA GLU A 75 -4.04 -8.86 -2.36
C GLU A 75 -4.47 -7.40 -2.60
N LEU A 76 -3.60 -6.58 -3.17
CA LEU A 76 -3.91 -5.19 -3.51
C LEU A 76 -5.14 -5.10 -4.43
N ARG A 77 -5.18 -5.93 -5.48
CA ARG A 77 -6.33 -5.99 -6.40
C ARG A 77 -7.61 -6.36 -5.66
N GLU A 78 -7.56 -7.37 -4.78
CA GLU A 78 -8.72 -7.80 -3.98
C GLU A 78 -9.21 -6.71 -3.03
N ARG A 79 -8.29 -6.04 -2.33
CA ARG A 79 -8.64 -4.95 -1.40
C ARG A 79 -9.21 -3.74 -2.12
N ILE A 80 -8.66 -3.40 -3.29
CA ILE A 80 -9.21 -2.34 -4.15
C ILE A 80 -10.62 -2.72 -4.60
N ALA A 81 -10.84 -3.93 -5.09
CA ALA A 81 -12.15 -4.38 -5.58
C ALA A 81 -13.20 -4.48 -4.47
N GLY A 82 -12.81 -4.94 -3.27
CA GLY A 82 -13.67 -5.14 -2.11
C GLY A 82 -13.88 -3.91 -1.22
N ARG A 83 -13.39 -2.73 -1.62
CA ARG A 83 -13.50 -1.52 -0.80
C ARG A 83 -14.97 -1.10 -0.58
N PRO A 84 -15.31 -0.54 0.59
CA PRO A 84 -16.72 -0.28 0.95
C PRO A 84 -17.40 0.80 0.09
N GLU A 85 -16.64 1.75 -0.46
CA GLU A 85 -17.19 2.87 -1.21
C GLU A 85 -16.50 3.04 -2.58
N PRO A 86 -16.73 2.14 -3.56
CA PRO A 86 -15.96 2.10 -4.81
C PRO A 86 -15.96 3.39 -5.64
N ARG A 87 -16.92 4.30 -5.43
CA ARG A 87 -17.01 5.58 -6.13
C ARG A 87 -16.13 6.68 -5.52
N LEU A 88 -15.66 6.51 -4.28
CA LEU A 88 -14.71 7.43 -3.68
C LEU A 88 -13.32 7.23 -4.30
N PRO A 89 -12.54 8.32 -4.46
CA PRO A 89 -11.16 8.20 -4.92
C PRO A 89 -10.33 7.45 -3.88
N LEU A 90 -9.36 6.70 -4.37
CA LEU A 90 -8.44 5.93 -3.56
C LEU A 90 -7.06 6.60 -3.56
N LEU A 91 -6.52 6.82 -2.37
CA LEU A 91 -5.13 7.13 -2.13
C LEU A 91 -4.41 5.83 -1.75
N VAL A 92 -3.30 5.53 -2.43
CA VAL A 92 -2.41 4.42 -2.07
C VAL A 92 -1.17 5.02 -1.42
N LEU A 93 -0.90 4.65 -0.17
CA LEU A 93 0.36 4.98 0.50
C LEU A 93 1.33 3.86 0.19
N GLY A 94 2.20 4.10 -0.78
CA GLY A 94 3.23 3.15 -1.18
C GLY A 94 4.55 3.39 -0.47
N GLY A 95 5.47 2.47 -0.74
CA GLY A 95 6.77 2.37 -0.12
C GLY A 95 6.92 1.00 0.47
#